data_AF-A0A1G1FHM2-F1
#
_entry.id   AF-A0A1G1FHM2-F1
#
_cell.length_a   1.000
_cell.length_b   1.000
_cell.length_c   1.000
_cell.angle_alpha   90.00
_cell.angle_beta   90.00
_cell.angle_gamma   90.00
#
_symmetry.space_group_name_H-M   'P 1'
#
loop_
_entity.id
_entity.type
_entity.pdbx_description
1 polymer ?
#
loop_
_entity_poly.entity_id
_entity_poly.type
_entity_poly.pdbx_seq_one_letter_code
_entity_poly.pdbx_strand_id
1 'polypeptide(L)'
;MPPTDVHIKTSIERTGKEYKEVHEWIDKDEAKKVERHDITKMPQHIKEIELKWGEEGVREYVQHIHDDVKKRIADTLAYFGIK
;
A
#
# COMPACT_ATOMS: atom_id res chain seq x y z
N MET A 1 -5.63 -5.64 5.24
CA MET A 1 -4.33 -5.30 4.66
C MET A 1 -3.57 -6.60 4.46
N PRO A 2 -3.22 -6.97 3.22
CA PRO A 2 -2.30 -8.07 2.99
C PRO A 2 -0.98 -7.85 3.76
N PRO A 3 -0.27 -8.91 4.14
CA PRO A 3 1.07 -8.78 4.71
C PRO A 3 2.03 -8.10 3.71
N THR A 4 3.05 -7.39 4.22
CA THR A 4 4.09 -6.74 3.41
C THR A 4 4.74 -7.69 2.40
N ASP A 5 4.98 -8.95 2.77
CA ASP A 5 5.54 -9.97 1.86
C ASP A 5 4.62 -10.27 0.65
N VAL A 6 3.29 -10.18 0.84
CA VAL A 6 2.31 -10.36 -0.23
C VAL A 6 2.35 -9.17 -1.19
N HIS A 7 2.50 -7.94 -0.66
CA HIS A 7 2.68 -6.76 -1.49
C HIS A 7 3.96 -6.85 -2.32
N ILE A 8 5.10 -7.17 -1.69
CA ILE A 8 6.39 -7.34 -2.38
C ILE A 8 6.26 -8.36 -3.51
N LYS A 9 5.66 -9.53 -3.24
CA LYS A 9 5.45 -10.55 -4.27
C LYS A 9 4.62 -10.03 -5.44
N THR A 10 3.51 -9.35 -5.14
CA THR A 10 2.62 -8.77 -6.16
C THR A 10 3.34 -7.71 -7.00
N SER A 11 4.20 -6.90 -6.37
CA SER A 11 5.02 -5.88 -7.03
C SER A 11 6.04 -6.49 -7.97
N ILE A 12 6.71 -7.57 -7.56
CA ILE A 12 7.63 -8.33 -8.42
C ILE A 12 6.88 -8.90 -9.63
N GLU A 13 5.72 -9.53 -9.41
CA GLU A 13 4.92 -10.11 -10.51
C GLU A 13 4.46 -9.06 -11.52
N ARG A 14 4.14 -7.84 -11.07
CA ARG A 14 3.67 -6.74 -11.93
C ARG A 14 4.79 -5.98 -12.63
N THR A 15 5.94 -5.79 -11.97
CA THR A 15 6.96 -4.81 -12.40
C THR A 15 8.36 -5.41 -12.55
N GLY A 16 8.60 -6.61 -12.02
CA GLY A 16 9.93 -7.20 -11.88
C GLY A 16 10.77 -6.61 -10.75
N LYS A 17 10.24 -5.66 -9.96
CA LYS A 17 10.94 -5.01 -8.84
C LYS A 17 10.19 -5.23 -7.53
N GLU A 18 10.94 -5.31 -6.44
CA GLU A 18 10.39 -5.59 -5.11
C GLU A 18 9.76 -4.37 -4.44
N TYR A 19 10.28 -3.16 -4.74
CA TYR A 19 9.97 -1.90 -4.05
C TYR A 19 9.90 -2.02 -2.52
N LYS A 20 10.74 -2.90 -1.96
CA LYS A 20 10.71 -3.29 -0.55
C LYS A 20 10.75 -2.10 0.40
N GLU A 21 11.60 -1.11 0.11
CA GLU A 21 11.74 0.09 0.94
C GLU A 21 10.45 0.93 1.00
N VAL A 22 9.67 0.97 -0.09
CA VAL A 22 8.38 1.66 -0.12
C VAL A 22 7.40 0.91 0.77
N HIS A 23 7.27 -0.41 0.60
CA HIS A 23 6.36 -1.22 1.41
C HIS A 23 6.74 -1.20 2.90
N GLU A 24 8.02 -1.30 3.24
CA GLU A 24 8.49 -1.18 4.62
C GLU A 24 8.22 0.22 5.19
N TRP A 25 8.39 1.29 4.41
CA TRP A 25 8.04 2.64 4.86
C TRP A 25 6.54 2.74 5.15
N ILE A 26 5.67 2.08 4.39
CA ILE A 26 4.22 2.13 4.63
C ILE A 26 3.84 1.35 5.90
N ASP A 27 4.37 0.13 6.06
CA ASP A 27 3.84 -0.86 7.02
C ASP A 27 4.65 -1.05 8.31
N LYS A 28 5.97 -0.83 8.30
CA LYS A 28 6.88 -1.31 9.36
C LYS A 28 6.80 -0.49 10.65
N ASP A 29 6.44 0.79 10.53
CA ASP A 29 6.28 1.69 11.66
C ASP A 29 4.82 1.67 12.13
N GLU A 30 4.51 0.82 13.11
CA GLU A 30 3.15 0.64 13.63
C GLU A 30 2.51 1.96 14.12
N ALA A 31 3.30 2.90 14.63
CA ALA A 31 2.79 4.20 15.09
C ALA A 31 2.36 5.10 13.92
N LYS A 32 3.02 4.97 12.77
CA LYS A 32 2.71 5.74 11.56
C LYS A 32 1.86 4.98 10.55
N LYS A 33 1.73 3.66 10.69
CA LYS A 33 1.00 2.80 9.78
C LYS A 33 -0.40 3.32 9.53
N VAL A 34 -1.18 3.56 10.59
CA VAL A 34 -2.55 4.09 10.46
C VAL A 34 -2.58 5.41 9.68
N GLU A 35 -1.59 6.27 9.90
CA GLU A 35 -1.49 7.60 9.30
C GLU A 35 -1.03 7.56 7.83
N ARG A 36 -0.14 6.63 7.48
CA ARG A 36 0.34 6.40 6.11
C ARG A 36 -0.69 5.73 5.21
N HIS A 37 -1.66 5.02 5.81
CA HIS A 37 -2.82 4.43 5.12
C HIS A 37 -4.06 5.35 5.09
N ASP A 38 -3.96 6.55 5.67
CA ASP A 38 -5.05 7.52 5.64
C ASP A 38 -5.14 8.16 4.25
N ILE A 39 -6.17 7.78 3.49
CA ILE A 39 -6.44 8.27 2.13
C ILE A 39 -6.56 9.81 2.12
N THR A 40 -7.05 10.42 3.20
CA THR A 40 -7.19 11.88 3.28
C THR A 40 -5.84 12.61 3.35
N LYS A 41 -4.78 11.90 3.75
CA LYS A 41 -3.40 12.39 3.85
C LYS A 41 -2.49 11.92 2.70
N MET A 42 -3.03 11.18 1.74
CA MET A 42 -2.26 10.72 0.58
C MET A 42 -1.53 11.85 -0.15
N PRO A 43 -2.08 13.07 -0.36
CA PRO A 43 -1.35 14.13 -1.05
C PRO A 43 -0.04 14.54 -0.37
N GLN A 44 0.03 14.44 0.96
CA GLN A 44 1.24 14.72 1.74
C GLN A 44 2.25 13.58 1.59
N HIS A 45 1.79 12.34 1.72
CA HIS A 45 2.63 11.15 1.60
C HIS A 45 3.17 10.96 0.19
N ILE A 46 2.36 11.24 -0.84
CA ILE A 46 2.77 11.21 -2.25
C ILE A 46 3.97 12.13 -2.47
N LYS A 47 3.97 13.34 -1.91
CA LYS A 47 5.11 14.26 -2.02
C LYS A 47 6.35 13.70 -1.33
N GLU A 48 6.22 13.13 -0.13
CA GLU A 48 7.36 12.52 0.57
C GLU A 48 7.93 11.32 -0.21
N ILE A 49 7.06 10.49 -0.78
CA ILE A 49 7.44 9.30 -1.53
C ILE A 49 8.06 9.67 -2.88
N GLU A 50 7.51 10.66 -3.58
CA GLU A 50 8.07 11.17 -4.83
C GLU A 50 9.49 11.71 -4.62
N LEU A 51 9.73 12.44 -3.53
CA LEU A 51 11.06 12.96 -3.19
C LEU A 51 12.08 11.85 -2.91
N LYS A 52 11.64 10.68 -2.41
CA LYS A 52 12.53 9.57 -2.00
C LYS A 52 12.72 8.51 -3.09
N TRP A 53 11.66 8.16 -3.79
CA TRP A 53 11.60 7.02 -4.71
C TRP A 53 11.06 7.39 -6.10
N GLY A 54 10.81 8.67 -6.35
CA GLY A 54 10.32 9.17 -7.63
C GLY A 54 8.91 8.68 -7.98
N GLU A 55 8.55 8.84 -9.25
CA GLU A 55 7.23 8.49 -9.76
C GLU A 55 6.91 6.98 -9.60
N GLU A 56 7.91 6.10 -9.73
CA GLU A 56 7.74 4.66 -9.53
C GLU A 56 7.32 4.34 -8.08
N GLY A 57 7.95 4.99 -7.09
CA GLY A 57 7.56 4.82 -5.69
C GLY A 57 6.16 5.35 -5.38
N VAL A 58 5.75 6.45 -6.01
CA VAL A 58 4.38 6.98 -5.88
C VAL A 58 3.37 6.00 -6.42
N ARG A 59 3.62 5.43 -7.61
CA ARG A 59 2.75 4.40 -8.19
C ARG A 59 2.64 3.19 -7.28
N GLU A 60 3.75 2.78 -6.67
CA GLU A 60 3.76 1.66 -5.73
C GLU A 60 2.97 1.94 -4.44
N TYR A 61 3.13 3.13 -3.88
CA TYR A 61 2.36 3.57 -2.72
C TYR A 61 0.86 3.53 -3.00
N VAL A 62 0.43 4.11 -4.12
CA VAL A 62 -0.99 4.12 -4.51
C VAL A 62 -1.49 2.70 -4.74
N GLN A 63 -0.69 1.84 -5.36
CA GLN A 63 -1.04 0.43 -5.57
C GLN A 63 -1.22 -0.32 -4.24
N HIS A 64 -0.32 -0.11 -3.28
CA HIS A 64 -0.40 -0.71 -1.95
C HIS A 64 -1.70 -0.31 -1.24
N ILE A 65 -2.01 0.99 -1.19
CA ILE A 65 -3.26 1.49 -0.60
C ILE A 65 -4.49 0.93 -1.32
N HIS A 66 -4.46 0.85 -2.66
CA HIS A 66 -5.54 0.25 -3.43
C HIS A 66 -5.80 -1.21 -3.06
N ASP A 67 -4.74 -2.02 -2.95
CA ASP A 67 -4.85 -3.44 -2.63
C ASP A 67 -5.39 -3.67 -1.21
N ASP A 68 -5.00 -2.80 -0.28
CA ASP A 68 -5.54 -2.78 1.08
C ASP A 68 -7.02 -2.46 1.15
N VAL A 69 -7.44 -1.40 0.46
CA VAL A 69 -8.85 -1.01 0.40
C VAL A 69 -9.67 -2.10 -0.27
N LYS A 70 -9.19 -2.66 -1.39
CA LYS A 70 -9.85 -3.75 -2.11
C LYS A 70 -10.03 -4.96 -1.21
N LYS A 71 -8.98 -5.37 -0.48
CA LYS A 71 -9.05 -6.49 0.48
C LYS A 71 -10.05 -6.19 1.60
N ARG A 72 -10.03 -4.99 2.17
CA ARG A 72 -10.94 -4.59 3.24
C ARG A 72 -12.41 -4.60 2.78
N ILE A 73 -12.69 -4.11 1.57
CA ILE A 73 -14.04 -4.14 1.00
C ILE A 73 -14.48 -5.59 0.78
N ALA A 74 -13.63 -6.43 0.19
CA ALA A 74 -13.93 -7.85 -0.04
C ALA A 74 -14.22 -8.59 1.28
N ASP A 75 -13.41 -8.37 2.32
CA ASP A 75 -13.61 -8.97 3.63
C ASP A 75 -14.91 -8.46 4.29
N THR A 76 -15.25 -7.19 4.10
CA THR A 76 -16.51 -6.60 4.60
C THR A 76 -17.73 -7.21 3.90
N LEU A 77 -17.69 -7.34 2.57
CA LEU A 77 -18.78 -7.97 1.81
C LEU A 77 -18.96 -9.44 2.20
N ALA A 78 -17.85 -10.17 2.34
CA ALA A 78 -17.86 -11.56 2.78
C ALA A 78 -18.45 -11.73 4.20
N TYR A 79 -18.17 -10.80 5.11
CA TYR A 79 -18.76 -10.77 6.46
C TYR A 79 -20.30 -10.68 6.41
N PHE A 80 -20.85 -9.93 5.45
CA PHE A 80 -22.30 -9.83 5.22
C PHE A 80 -22.87 -10.92 4.29
N GLY A 81 -22.07 -11.89 3.86
CA GLY A 81 -22.50 -12.98 2.97
C GLY A 81 -22.73 -12.55 1.52
N ILE A 82 -22.24 -11.38 1.12
CA ILE A 82 -22.34 -10.86 -0.25
C ILE A 82 -21.11 -11.36 -1.02
N LYS A 83 -21.34 -12.04 -2.15
CA LYS A 83 -20.31 -12.59 -3.04
C LYS A 83 -20.09 -11.71 -4.26
#